data_AF-A0AAJ5IK74-F1
#
_entry.id   AF-A0AAJ5IK74-F1
#
_cell.length_a   1.000
_cell.length_b   1.000
_cell.length_c   1.000
_cell.angle_alpha   90.00
_cell.angle_beta   90.00
_cell.angle_gamma   90.00
#
_symmetry.space_group_name_H-M   'P 1'
#
loop_
_entity.id
_entity.type
_entity.pdbx_description
1 polymer ?
#
loop_
_entity_poly.entity_id
_entity_poly.type
_entity_poly.pdbx_seq_one_letter_code
_entity_poly.pdbx_strand_id
1 'polypeptide(L)'
;MNWLGAVPAWCWWLIALVLVTGGQQYRVVVAQGEADTARVELADYRLQVAERDRRAAAQARTEEKRRQSAADEEGESARKKLELAQDRAADAESAADGLRGEIARLRNGHRATCDTIAAQQRQTGTSAVVVLGGLLEESDRMAGSLAAALERSRIAGLACEAVVDRMKLTR
;
A
#
# COMPACT_ATOMS: atom_id res chain seq x y z
N MET A 1 29.21 88.12 -34.42
CA MET A 1 29.98 87.72 -33.23
C MET A 1 30.46 86.29 -33.41
N ASN A 2 31.75 86.09 -33.71
CA ASN A 2 32.37 84.77 -33.84
C ASN A 2 32.72 84.23 -32.44
N TRP A 3 31.73 83.71 -31.74
CA TRP A 3 31.92 83.09 -30.41
C TRP A 3 32.42 81.63 -30.47
N LEU A 4 32.79 81.16 -31.67
CA LEU A 4 33.39 79.84 -31.91
C LEU A 4 34.94 79.87 -31.83
N GLY A 5 35.56 81.05 -31.80
CA GLY A 5 37.03 81.22 -31.76
C GLY A 5 37.65 81.20 -30.36
N ALA A 6 36.84 81.17 -29.29
CA ALA A 6 37.30 81.21 -27.89
C ALA A 6 37.29 79.83 -27.20
N VAL A 7 36.81 78.78 -27.89
CA VAL A 7 36.73 77.43 -27.32
C VAL A 7 38.01 76.68 -27.70
N PRO A 8 38.86 76.30 -26.73
CA PRO A 8 40.09 75.55 -27.01
C PRO A 8 39.82 74.22 -27.74
N ALA A 9 40.74 73.80 -28.59
CA ALA A 9 40.64 72.55 -29.35
C ALA A 9 40.41 71.30 -28.47
N TRP A 10 40.84 71.31 -27.20
CA TRP A 10 40.61 70.23 -26.24
C TRP A 10 39.13 70.05 -25.86
N CYS A 11 38.32 71.11 -25.89
CA CYS A 11 36.88 71.00 -25.62
C CYS A 11 36.17 70.18 -26.71
N TRP A 12 36.55 70.35 -27.98
CA TRP A 12 35.99 69.58 -29.09
C TRP A 12 36.36 68.09 -28.99
N TRP A 13 37.58 67.78 -28.54
CA TRP A 13 38.00 66.40 -28.26
C TRP A 13 37.20 65.75 -27.13
N LEU A 14 36.92 66.46 -26.04
CA LEU A 14 36.09 65.93 -24.95
C LEU A 14 34.65 65.67 -25.40
N ILE A 15 34.06 66.55 -26.20
CA ILE A 15 32.71 66.36 -26.75
C ILE A 15 32.67 65.12 -27.65
N ALA A 16 33.67 64.95 -28.52
CA ALA A 16 33.78 63.76 -29.37
C ALA A 16 33.91 62.48 -28.55
N LEU A 17 34.70 62.50 -27.48
CA LEU A 17 34.90 61.35 -26.60
C LEU A 17 33.60 60.99 -25.87
N VAL A 18 32.88 61.98 -25.33
CA VAL A 18 31.57 61.79 -24.68
C VAL A 18 30.53 61.22 -25.65
N LEU A 19 30.50 61.71 -26.89
CA LEU A 19 29.60 61.18 -27.92
C LEU A 19 29.88 59.71 -28.24
N VAL A 20 31.16 59.33 -28.37
CA VAL A 20 31.56 57.95 -28.63
C VAL A 20 31.25 57.06 -27.43
N THR A 21 31.62 57.46 -26.20
CA THR A 21 31.34 56.66 -25.00
C THR A 21 29.86 56.56 -24.69
N GLY A 22 29.08 57.64 -24.87
CA GLY A 22 27.63 57.65 -24.69
C GLY A 22 26.92 56.78 -25.72
N GLY A 23 27.36 56.83 -26.99
CA GLY A 23 26.85 55.95 -28.05
C GLY A 23 27.12 54.47 -27.79
N GLN A 24 28.30 54.13 -27.25
CA GLN A 24 28.64 52.75 -26.87
C GLN A 24 27.82 52.29 -25.65
N GLN A 25 27.64 53.15 -24.64
CA GLN A 25 26.83 52.84 -23.47
C GLN A 25 25.35 52.63 -23.83
N TYR A 26 24.80 53.44 -24.75
CA TYR A 26 23.42 53.28 -25.22
C TYR A 26 23.18 51.91 -25.85
N ARG A 27 24.11 51.44 -26.71
CA ARG A 27 24.02 50.11 -27.32
C ARG A 27 24.07 48.97 -26.29
N VAL A 28 24.93 49.10 -25.27
CA VAL A 28 25.04 48.10 -24.20
C VAL A 28 23.77 48.06 -23.35
N VAL A 29 23.22 49.22 -22.98
CA VAL A 29 21.98 49.30 -22.17
C VAL A 29 20.79 48.74 -22.96
N VAL A 30 20.66 49.04 -24.25
CA VAL A 30 19.60 48.47 -25.09
C VAL A 30 19.75 46.94 -25.20
N ALA A 31 20.97 46.43 -25.44
CA ALA A 31 21.22 44.99 -25.50
C ALA A 31 21.00 44.29 -24.15
N GLN A 32 21.34 44.94 -23.03
CA GLN A 32 21.08 44.42 -21.68
C GLN A 32 19.58 44.41 -21.35
N GLY A 33 18.84 45.43 -21.80
CA GLY A 33 17.39 45.49 -21.64
C GLY A 33 16.68 44.31 -22.30
N GLU A 34 17.06 43.94 -23.52
CA GLU A 34 16.52 42.76 -24.22
C GLU A 34 16.90 41.43 -23.53
N ALA A 35 18.11 41.35 -22.96
CA ALA A 35 18.54 40.17 -22.21
C ALA A 35 17.79 40.04 -20.88
N ASP A 36 17.51 41.14 -20.20
CA ASP A 36 16.81 41.15 -18.92
C ASP A 36 15.31 40.85 -19.08
N THR A 37 14.66 41.35 -20.14
CA THR A 37 13.27 40.95 -20.44
C THR A 37 13.16 39.46 -20.73
N ALA A 38 14.07 38.90 -21.54
CA ALA A 38 14.09 37.47 -21.82
C ALA A 38 14.33 36.61 -20.56
N ARG A 39 15.18 37.08 -19.62
CA ARG A 39 15.40 36.40 -18.34
C ARG A 39 14.16 36.43 -17.44
N VAL A 40 13.45 37.55 -17.40
CA VAL A 40 12.22 37.69 -16.62
C VAL A 40 11.13 36.77 -17.17
N GLU A 41 10.95 36.74 -18.50
CA GLU A 41 9.96 35.86 -19.14
C GLU A 41 10.27 34.38 -18.88
N LEU A 42 11.54 33.99 -18.97
CA LEU A 42 11.96 32.61 -18.69
C LEU A 42 11.83 32.25 -17.21
N ALA A 43 12.08 33.19 -16.30
CA ALA A 43 11.86 33.00 -14.87
C ALA A 43 10.36 32.83 -14.55
N ASP A 44 9.50 33.65 -15.16
CA ASP A 44 8.05 33.56 -15.00
C ASP A 44 7.50 32.24 -15.55
N TYR A 45 7.93 31.84 -16.76
CA TYR A 45 7.57 30.55 -17.34
C TYR A 45 7.98 29.38 -16.44
N ARG A 46 9.21 29.37 -15.90
CA ARG A 46 9.67 28.34 -14.97
C ARG A 46 8.83 28.29 -13.71
N LEU A 47 8.41 29.44 -13.18
CA LEU A 47 7.56 29.51 -12.01
C LEU A 47 6.17 28.93 -12.29
N GLN A 48 5.57 29.28 -13.43
CA GLN A 48 4.29 28.73 -13.86
C GLN A 48 4.35 27.21 -14.07
N VAL A 49 5.42 26.70 -14.67
CA VAL A 49 5.64 25.26 -14.84
C VAL A 49 5.80 24.57 -13.49
N ALA A 50 6.67 25.10 -12.62
CA ALA A 50 6.88 24.53 -11.29
C ALA A 50 5.59 24.52 -10.45
N GLU A 51 4.74 25.54 -10.59
CA GLU A 51 3.46 25.59 -9.90
C GLU A 51 2.46 24.58 -10.48
N ARG A 52 2.39 24.43 -11.81
CA ARG A 52 1.58 23.38 -12.44
C ARG A 52 2.03 21.98 -12.02
N ASP A 53 3.34 21.73 -12.01
CA ASP A 53 3.91 20.45 -11.58
C ASP A 53 3.62 20.17 -10.11
N ARG A 54 3.72 21.18 -9.23
CA ARG A 54 3.35 21.04 -7.82
C ARG A 54 1.88 20.69 -7.65
N ARG A 55 0.98 21.34 -8.40
CA ARG A 55 -0.47 21.06 -8.35
C ARG A 55 -0.77 19.66 -8.88
N ALA A 56 -0.18 19.27 -10.00
CA ALA A 56 -0.34 17.92 -10.55
C ALA A 56 0.19 16.84 -9.59
N ALA A 57 1.37 17.05 -9.00
CA ALA A 57 1.94 16.14 -8.01
C ALA A 57 1.10 16.08 -6.71
N ALA A 58 0.50 17.18 -6.28
CA ALA A 58 -0.42 17.19 -5.13
C ALA A 58 -1.71 16.42 -5.42
N GLN A 59 -2.29 16.57 -6.61
CA GLN A 59 -3.47 15.82 -7.03
C GLN A 59 -3.17 14.32 -7.11
N ALA A 60 -2.08 13.94 -7.79
CA ALA A 60 -1.66 12.55 -7.89
C ALA A 60 -1.42 11.90 -6.51
N ARG A 61 -0.77 12.61 -5.58
CA ARG A 61 -0.58 12.12 -4.20
C ARG A 61 -1.88 11.98 -3.44
N THR A 62 -2.87 12.83 -3.71
CA THR A 62 -4.18 12.76 -3.03
C THR A 62 -4.97 11.56 -3.53
N GLU A 63 -4.97 11.32 -4.84
CA GLU A 63 -5.58 10.12 -5.43
C GLU A 63 -4.91 8.85 -4.95
N GLU A 64 -3.57 8.83 -4.88
CA GLU A 64 -2.82 7.69 -4.40
C GLU A 64 -3.11 7.41 -2.93
N LYS A 65 -3.09 8.44 -2.06
CA LYS A 65 -3.48 8.30 -0.65
C LYS A 65 -4.90 7.78 -0.50
N ARG A 66 -5.83 8.23 -1.35
CA ARG A 66 -7.21 7.75 -1.34
C ARG A 66 -7.30 6.27 -1.73
N ARG A 67 -6.52 5.83 -2.73
CA ARG A 67 -6.46 4.41 -3.12
C ARG A 67 -5.82 3.54 -2.04
N GLN A 68 -4.77 4.05 -1.40
CA GLN A 68 -4.12 3.37 -0.28
C GLN A 68 -5.06 3.24 0.92
N SER A 69 -5.72 4.32 1.35
CA SER A 69 -6.68 4.25 2.45
C SER A 69 -7.83 3.28 2.17
N ALA A 70 -8.29 3.25 0.91
CA ALA A 70 -9.32 2.32 0.49
C ALA A 70 -8.87 0.85 0.59
N ALA A 71 -7.63 0.56 0.18
CA ALA A 71 -7.02 -0.77 0.28
C ALA A 71 -6.70 -1.17 1.72
N ASP A 72 -6.23 -0.23 2.54
CA ASP A 72 -5.89 -0.46 3.94
C ASP A 72 -7.12 -0.83 4.77
N GLU A 73 -8.24 -0.14 4.58
CA GLU A 73 -9.49 -0.43 5.28
C GLU A 73 -10.05 -1.82 4.92
N GLU A 74 -10.03 -2.18 3.64
CA GLU A 74 -10.42 -3.53 3.20
C GLU A 74 -9.44 -4.59 3.70
N GLY A 75 -8.15 -4.27 3.72
CA GLY A 75 -7.11 -5.13 4.29
C GLY A 75 -7.31 -5.38 5.79
N GLU A 76 -7.68 -4.36 6.56
CA GLU A 76 -8.00 -4.48 7.98
C GLU A 76 -9.27 -5.32 8.20
N SER A 77 -10.31 -5.07 7.40
CA SER A 77 -11.55 -5.87 7.41
C SER A 77 -11.27 -7.35 7.12
N ALA A 78 -10.44 -7.63 6.12
CA ALA A 78 -10.02 -8.99 5.78
C ALA A 78 -9.21 -9.65 6.91
N ARG A 79 -8.28 -8.90 7.55
CA ARG A 79 -7.53 -9.39 8.71
C ARG A 79 -8.44 -9.76 9.88
N LYS A 80 -9.42 -8.91 10.22
CA LYS A 80 -10.42 -9.20 11.27
C LYS A 80 -11.25 -10.45 10.95
N LYS A 81 -11.68 -10.61 9.70
CA LYS A 81 -12.41 -11.82 9.26
C LYS A 81 -11.53 -13.08 9.38
N LEU A 82 -10.25 -12.96 9.04
CA LEU A 82 -9.29 -14.05 9.14
C LEU A 82 -9.02 -14.45 10.60
N GLU A 83 -8.88 -13.47 11.50
CA GLU A 83 -8.73 -13.68 12.95
C GLU A 83 -9.97 -14.37 13.53
N LEU A 84 -11.17 -13.86 13.23
CA LEU A 84 -12.42 -14.49 13.65
C LEU A 84 -12.57 -15.94 13.13
N ALA A 85 -12.11 -16.21 11.92
CA ALA A 85 -12.12 -17.56 11.36
C ALA A 85 -11.10 -18.48 12.06
N GLN A 86 -9.95 -17.95 12.46
CA GLN A 86 -8.94 -18.67 13.24
C GLN A 86 -9.45 -18.99 14.65
N ASP A 87 -10.08 -18.02 15.32
CA ASP A 87 -10.65 -18.24 16.67
C ASP A 87 -11.70 -19.34 16.65
N ARG A 88 -12.64 -19.30 15.68
CA ARG A 88 -13.63 -20.36 15.51
C ARG A 88 -13.01 -21.73 15.24
N ALA A 89 -11.92 -21.77 14.48
CA ALA A 89 -11.20 -23.01 14.22
C ALA A 89 -10.51 -23.53 15.50
N ALA A 90 -9.94 -22.64 16.32
CA ALA A 90 -9.33 -22.99 17.59
C ALA A 90 -10.36 -23.48 18.63
N ASP A 91 -11.53 -22.84 18.68
CA ASP A 91 -12.66 -23.28 19.51
C ASP A 91 -13.15 -24.68 19.10
N ALA A 92 -13.25 -24.93 17.79
CA ALA A 92 -13.64 -26.22 17.24
C ALA A 92 -12.61 -27.32 17.56
N GLU A 93 -11.31 -27.04 17.43
CA GLU A 93 -10.25 -27.99 17.79
C GLU A 93 -10.26 -28.26 19.31
N SER A 94 -10.45 -27.24 20.14
CA SER A 94 -10.54 -27.40 21.60
C SER A 94 -11.74 -28.27 22.00
N ALA A 95 -12.90 -28.08 21.35
CA ALA A 95 -14.07 -28.93 21.55
C ALA A 95 -13.82 -30.37 21.09
N ALA A 96 -13.14 -30.55 19.95
CA ALA A 96 -12.76 -31.87 19.44
C ALA A 96 -11.80 -32.60 20.40
N ASP A 97 -10.79 -31.91 20.93
CA ASP A 97 -9.86 -32.45 21.94
C ASP A 97 -10.58 -32.84 23.24
N GLY A 98 -11.54 -32.03 23.69
CA GLY A 98 -12.41 -32.36 24.83
C GLY A 98 -13.18 -33.66 24.61
N LEU A 99 -13.81 -33.80 23.44
CA LEU A 99 -14.51 -35.02 23.03
C LEU A 99 -13.57 -36.24 22.95
N ARG A 100 -12.39 -36.10 22.35
CA ARG A 100 -11.35 -37.16 22.30
C ARG A 100 -10.95 -37.58 23.72
N GLY A 101 -10.80 -36.62 24.63
CA GLY A 101 -10.50 -36.85 26.04
C GLY A 101 -11.61 -37.64 26.76
N GLU A 102 -12.88 -37.27 26.58
CA GLU A 102 -14.01 -38.00 27.15
C GLU A 102 -14.14 -39.43 26.59
N ILE A 103 -13.95 -39.60 25.28
CA ILE A 103 -13.94 -40.93 24.64
C ILE A 103 -12.82 -41.79 25.21
N ALA A 104 -11.61 -41.24 25.38
CA ALA A 104 -10.49 -41.94 25.98
C ALA A 104 -10.80 -42.35 27.44
N ARG A 105 -11.40 -41.45 28.22
CA ARG A 105 -11.85 -41.73 29.60
C ARG A 105 -12.87 -42.85 29.65
N LEU A 106 -13.91 -42.80 28.80
CA LEU A 106 -14.94 -43.84 28.70
C LEU A 106 -14.34 -45.20 28.30
N ARG A 107 -13.43 -45.21 27.32
CA ARG A 107 -12.75 -46.43 26.86
C ARG A 107 -11.90 -47.06 27.96
N ASN A 108 -11.21 -46.24 28.75
CA ASN A 108 -10.38 -46.71 29.86
C ASN A 108 -11.23 -47.21 31.04
N GLY A 109 -12.31 -46.51 31.37
CA GLY A 109 -13.26 -46.94 32.41
C GLY A 109 -14.00 -48.23 32.06
N HIS A 110 -14.35 -48.42 30.77
CA HIS A 110 -15.01 -49.64 30.29
C HIS A 110 -14.07 -50.86 30.34
N ARG A 111 -12.78 -50.72 29.98
CA ARG A 111 -11.80 -51.80 30.17
C ARG A 111 -11.68 -52.21 31.64
N ALA A 112 -11.56 -51.24 32.54
CA ALA A 112 -11.40 -51.51 33.97
C ALA A 112 -12.59 -52.26 34.63
N THR A 113 -13.78 -52.21 34.04
CA THR A 113 -15.00 -52.85 34.59
C THR A 113 -15.38 -54.18 33.93
N CYS A 114 -14.89 -54.47 32.72
CA CYS A 114 -15.35 -55.62 31.92
C CYS A 114 -14.31 -56.72 31.64
N ASP A 115 -13.09 -56.60 32.18
CA ASP A 115 -11.98 -57.55 31.96
C ASP A 115 -12.23 -58.98 32.51
N THR A 116 -13.35 -59.26 33.17
CA THR A 116 -13.57 -60.55 33.86
C THR A 116 -14.33 -61.63 33.08
N ILE A 117 -15.04 -61.36 31.95
CA ILE A 117 -16.03 -62.34 31.43
C ILE A 117 -15.96 -62.73 29.94
N ALA A 118 -15.33 -61.98 29.01
CA ALA A 118 -15.25 -62.45 27.60
C ALA A 118 -14.10 -61.81 26.80
N ALA A 119 -12.88 -62.36 26.92
CA ALA A 119 -11.68 -61.75 26.35
C ALA A 119 -11.54 -61.91 24.82
N GLN A 120 -11.88 -63.08 24.26
CA GLN A 120 -11.47 -63.44 22.88
C GLN A 120 -12.36 -62.86 21.77
N GLN A 121 -13.70 -62.95 21.89
CA GLN A 121 -14.62 -62.35 20.89
C GLN A 121 -14.66 -60.81 20.98
N ARG A 122 -14.35 -60.22 22.14
CA ARG A 122 -14.28 -58.76 22.31
C ARG A 122 -12.98 -58.16 21.80
N GLN A 123 -11.87 -58.90 21.77
CA GLN A 123 -10.60 -58.40 21.24
C GLN A 123 -10.72 -58.00 19.76
N THR A 124 -11.40 -58.81 18.94
CA THR A 124 -11.61 -58.53 17.51
C THR A 124 -12.55 -57.33 17.29
N GLY A 125 -13.64 -57.24 18.05
CA GLY A 125 -14.56 -56.09 17.98
C GLY A 125 -13.95 -54.79 18.50
N THR A 126 -13.13 -54.85 19.56
CA THR A 126 -12.39 -53.70 20.10
C THR A 126 -11.34 -53.21 19.09
N SER A 127 -10.67 -54.12 18.37
CA SER A 127 -9.75 -53.77 17.28
C SER A 127 -10.45 -52.99 16.17
N ALA A 128 -11.63 -53.43 15.74
CA ALA A 128 -12.39 -52.73 14.69
C ALA A 128 -12.86 -51.34 15.12
N VAL A 129 -13.37 -51.18 16.35
CA VAL A 129 -13.79 -49.88 16.90
C VAL A 129 -12.61 -48.92 17.06
N VAL A 130 -11.44 -49.42 17.47
CA VAL A 130 -10.24 -48.58 17.59
C VAL A 130 -9.74 -48.09 16.23
N VAL A 131 -9.73 -48.96 15.21
CA VAL A 131 -9.34 -48.58 13.85
C VAL A 131 -10.35 -47.59 13.24
N LEU A 132 -11.64 -47.86 13.35
CA LEU A 132 -12.69 -46.96 12.85
C LEU A 132 -12.66 -45.61 13.57
N GLY A 133 -12.46 -45.59 14.89
CA GLY A 133 -12.31 -44.37 15.66
C GLY A 133 -11.09 -43.55 15.25
N GLY A 134 -9.94 -44.20 15.06
CA GLY A 134 -8.73 -43.52 14.57
C GLY A 134 -8.87 -43.00 13.14
N LEU A 135 -9.56 -43.73 12.26
CA LEU A 135 -9.82 -43.30 10.88
C LEU A 135 -10.81 -42.14 10.82
N LEU A 136 -11.81 -42.11 11.70
CA LEU A 136 -12.72 -40.98 11.87
C LEU A 136 -11.96 -39.75 12.35
N GLU A 137 -11.10 -39.91 13.37
CA GLU A 137 -10.29 -38.82 13.91
C GLU A 137 -9.35 -38.20 12.87
N GLU A 138 -8.67 -39.03 12.07
CA GLU A 138 -7.81 -38.55 10.99
C GLU A 138 -8.61 -37.87 9.88
N SER A 139 -9.78 -38.41 9.54
CA SER A 139 -10.66 -37.84 8.53
C SER A 139 -11.20 -36.47 8.96
N ASP A 140 -11.62 -36.35 10.23
CA ASP A 140 -12.10 -35.08 10.81
C ASP A 140 -10.97 -34.04 10.85
N ARG A 141 -9.75 -34.44 11.24
CA ARG A 141 -8.59 -33.54 11.25
C ARG A 141 -8.24 -33.06 9.84
N MET A 142 -8.27 -33.96 8.86
CA MET A 142 -8.04 -33.62 7.45
C MET A 142 -9.12 -32.67 6.93
N ALA A 143 -10.39 -32.96 7.20
CA ALA A 143 -11.52 -32.10 6.83
C ALA A 143 -11.42 -30.70 7.45
N GLY A 144 -11.03 -30.61 8.73
CA GLY A 144 -10.79 -29.33 9.41
C GLY A 144 -9.66 -28.52 8.76
N SER A 145 -8.55 -29.18 8.42
CA SER A 145 -7.41 -28.51 7.75
C SER A 145 -7.78 -27.95 6.37
N LEU A 146 -8.59 -28.70 5.59
CA LEU A 146 -9.09 -28.28 4.29
C LEU A 146 -10.09 -27.13 4.42
N ALA A 147 -11.00 -27.20 5.39
CA ALA A 147 -11.95 -26.13 5.67
C ALA A 147 -11.24 -24.83 6.05
N ALA A 148 -10.19 -24.90 6.88
CA ALA A 148 -9.39 -23.73 7.25
C ALA A 148 -8.65 -23.13 6.03
N ALA A 149 -8.10 -23.96 5.15
CA ALA A 149 -7.44 -23.49 3.94
C ALA A 149 -8.44 -22.82 2.96
N LEU A 150 -9.60 -23.43 2.76
CA LEU A 150 -10.67 -22.89 1.92
C LEU A 150 -11.18 -21.56 2.46
N GLU A 151 -11.44 -21.44 3.76
CA GLU A 151 -11.95 -20.18 4.32
C GLU A 151 -10.91 -19.05 4.21
N ARG A 152 -9.61 -19.34 4.41
CA ARG A 152 -8.55 -18.35 4.15
C ARG A 152 -8.56 -17.89 2.68
N SER A 153 -8.65 -18.82 1.74
CA SER A 153 -8.68 -18.47 0.31
C SER A 153 -9.92 -17.67 -0.07
N ARG A 154 -11.08 -17.99 0.52
CA ARG A 154 -12.34 -17.27 0.32
C ARG A 154 -12.27 -15.85 0.86
N ILE A 155 -11.75 -15.66 2.08
CA ILE A 155 -11.59 -14.33 2.67
C ILE A 155 -10.64 -13.47 1.82
N ALA A 156 -9.53 -14.03 1.35
CA ALA A 156 -8.60 -13.32 0.47
C ALA A 156 -9.25 -12.94 -0.88
N GLY A 157 -10.04 -13.84 -1.47
CA GLY A 157 -10.79 -13.57 -2.71
C GLY A 157 -11.80 -12.43 -2.53
N LEU A 158 -12.63 -12.49 -1.49
CA LEU A 158 -13.61 -11.45 -1.17
C LEU A 158 -12.96 -10.08 -0.90
N ALA A 159 -11.79 -10.07 -0.25
CA ALA A 159 -11.04 -8.84 -0.04
C ALA A 159 -10.55 -8.24 -1.37
N CYS A 160 -10.08 -9.09 -2.30
CA CYS A 160 -9.64 -8.64 -3.62
C CYS A 160 -10.81 -8.06 -4.44
N GLU A 161 -11.96 -8.74 -4.44
CA GLU A 161 -13.18 -8.26 -5.08
C GLU A 161 -13.63 -6.91 -4.52
N ALA A 162 -13.68 -6.78 -3.18
CA ALA A 162 -14.07 -5.54 -2.52
C ALA A 162 -13.16 -4.35 -2.91
N VAL A 163 -11.84 -4.55 -2.94
CA VAL A 163 -10.89 -3.52 -3.37
C VAL A 163 -11.14 -3.09 -4.82
N VAL A 164 -11.33 -4.06 -5.72
CA VAL A 164 -11.60 -3.78 -7.14
C VAL A 164 -12.92 -3.04 -7.31
N ASP A 165 -13.97 -3.42 -6.61
CA ASP A 165 -15.27 -2.76 -6.67
C ASP A 165 -15.22 -1.33 -6.13
N ARG A 166 -14.48 -1.11 -5.04
CA ARG A 166 -14.24 0.24 -4.48
C ARG A 166 -13.49 1.14 -5.46
N MET A 167 -12.54 0.59 -6.21
CA MET A 167 -11.84 1.31 -7.29
C MET A 167 -12.75 1.60 -8.50
N LYS A 168 -13.69 0.70 -8.83
CA LYS A 168 -14.64 0.90 -9.94
C LYS A 168 -15.71 1.95 -9.61
N LEU A 169 -16.25 1.94 -8.39
CA LEU A 169 -17.31 2.86 -7.94
C LEU A 169 -16.83 4.31 -7.77
N THR A 170 -15.52 4.53 -7.82
CA THR A 170 -14.91 5.85 -7.67
C THR A 170 -14.44 6.50 -8.97
N ARG A 171 -14.83 5.92 -10.12
CA ARG A 171 -14.75 6.54 -11.46
C ARG A 171 -16.05 7.28 -11.75
#